data_AF-A0A1Q4YF78-F1
#
_entry.id   AF-A0A1Q4YF78-F1
#
_cell.length_a   1.000
_cell.length_b   1.000
_cell.length_c   1.000
_cell.angle_alpha   90.00
_cell.angle_beta   90.00
_cell.angle_gamma   90.00
#
_symmetry.space_group_name_H-M   'P 1'
#
loop_
_entity.id
_entity.type
_entity.pdbx_description
1 polymer ?
#
loop_
_entity_poly.entity_id
_entity_poly.type
_entity_poly.pdbx_seq_one_letter_code
_entity_poly.pdbx_strand_id
1 'polypeptide(L)'
;MSTSSLVKRNRCTGETPNMVRRQRGGVPPDGVVPSARTPGQRRFEAALLAAANRTMAGMRRRGHPLRPTSLVSRVRPDAKVLGLRVHDTALDDLLAQLLPVAAGDRVDGVPGLRVHPRRDHLDLRSPDGEARLLGVTRERWRRAVATGLPVELALTGGLDPREAAPRPDLPVDLMSGVLRRLPLWRGAAWLDGVVVGDVLELYWRGGPPSDSVAAILARSTCGIPASSAVPYRFRNAVRGVALSAADPRAVAKVAEPEWAWVDWDAATAPGPAVDERAVRPVQARPDLPDVWEQHEMRDALALRDITTVYRLLTHHGVPRDRIAALTGQPAHDVDQVLSGTKVESYDTLTAIAEGLGVPLGYMGLAHNEATPPSPTCDCATLDERTKRDRFLAHAALVTVGGTTSTWSCRAESCRSTRPL
;
A
#
# COMPACT_ATOMS: atom_id res chain seq x y z
N MET A 1 12.66 -8.86 -27.96
CA MET A 1 12.18 -9.16 -26.59
C MET A 1 11.47 -10.52 -26.64
N SER A 2 11.92 -11.51 -25.86
CA SER A 2 11.34 -12.88 -25.87
C SER A 2 9.90 -12.89 -25.31
N THR A 3 9.07 -13.85 -25.70
CA THR A 3 7.72 -14.05 -25.14
C THR A 3 7.74 -14.13 -23.61
N SER A 4 8.74 -14.80 -23.03
CA SER A 4 8.92 -14.88 -21.57
C SER A 4 9.14 -13.49 -20.94
N SER A 5 9.99 -12.65 -21.54
CA SER A 5 10.22 -11.28 -21.04
C SER A 5 9.01 -10.36 -21.16
N LEU A 6 8.14 -10.56 -22.16
CA LEU A 6 6.87 -9.80 -22.29
C LEU A 6 5.89 -10.14 -21.16
N VAL A 7 5.77 -11.43 -20.83
CA VAL A 7 4.91 -11.90 -19.73
C VAL A 7 5.41 -11.34 -18.40
N LYS A 8 6.73 -11.40 -18.15
CA LYS A 8 7.32 -10.83 -16.93
C LYS A 8 7.06 -9.34 -16.82
N ARG A 9 7.25 -8.58 -17.91
CA ARG A 9 6.90 -7.15 -17.92
C ARG A 9 5.46 -6.90 -17.49
N ASN A 10 4.53 -7.65 -18.06
CA ASN A 10 3.11 -7.55 -17.75
C ASN A 10 2.86 -7.77 -16.25
N ARG A 11 3.48 -8.79 -15.64
CA ARG A 11 3.37 -9.06 -14.20
C ARG A 11 3.88 -7.87 -13.36
N CYS A 12 5.03 -7.31 -13.73
CA CYS A 12 5.67 -6.23 -12.97
C CYS A 12 4.97 -4.88 -13.09
N THR A 13 4.30 -4.63 -14.22
CA THR A 13 3.81 -3.29 -14.57
C THR A 13 2.28 -3.24 -14.72
N GLY A 14 1.60 -4.38 -14.77
CA GLY A 14 0.17 -4.45 -15.08
C GLY A 14 -0.18 -4.01 -16.51
N GLU A 15 0.81 -3.77 -17.39
CA GLU A 15 0.60 -3.46 -18.81
C GLU A 15 0.02 -4.68 -19.54
N THR A 16 -0.91 -4.48 -20.47
CA THR A 16 -1.38 -5.60 -21.31
C THR A 16 -0.28 -6.05 -22.29
N PRO A 17 -0.26 -7.32 -22.74
CA PRO A 17 0.75 -7.78 -23.70
C PRO A 17 0.80 -6.93 -24.98
N ASN A 18 -0.36 -6.46 -25.45
CA ASN A 18 -0.47 -5.60 -26.63
C ASN A 18 0.15 -4.21 -26.40
N MET A 19 0.04 -3.65 -25.18
CA MET A 19 0.69 -2.39 -24.86
C MET A 19 2.20 -2.53 -24.87
N VAL A 20 2.73 -3.58 -24.24
CA VAL A 20 4.17 -3.85 -24.22
C VAL A 20 4.72 -4.01 -25.63
N ARG A 21 4.03 -4.76 -26.51
CA ARG A 21 4.43 -4.93 -27.92
C ARG A 21 4.43 -3.61 -28.72
N ARG A 22 3.53 -2.68 -28.40
CA ARG A 22 3.41 -1.38 -29.08
C ARG A 22 4.47 -0.38 -28.65
N GLN A 23 5.11 -0.58 -27.50
CA GLN A 23 6.25 0.24 -27.10
C GLN A 23 7.44 -0.08 -28.01
N ARG A 24 7.56 0.68 -29.10
CA ARG A 24 8.66 0.59 -30.07
C ARG A 24 9.95 1.07 -29.40
N GLY A 25 10.70 0.14 -28.85
CA GLY A 25 12.03 0.35 -28.28
C GLY A 25 12.64 -1.00 -27.96
N GLY A 26 13.94 -1.18 -28.26
CA GLY A 26 14.67 -2.36 -27.81
C GLY A 26 14.57 -2.53 -26.29
N VAL A 27 14.87 -3.74 -25.80
CA VAL A 27 14.96 -3.98 -24.35
C VAL A 27 16.04 -3.02 -23.81
N PRO A 28 15.71 -2.13 -22.85
CA PRO A 28 16.70 -1.27 -22.23
C PRO A 28 17.84 -2.11 -21.63
N PRO A 29 19.06 -1.58 -21.54
CA PRO A 29 20.17 -2.26 -20.87
C PRO A 29 19.84 -2.63 -19.41
N ASP A 30 18.97 -1.85 -18.76
CA ASP A 30 18.58 -2.00 -17.35
C ASP A 30 17.49 -3.05 -17.09
N GLY A 31 17.14 -3.86 -18.09
CA GLY A 31 16.14 -4.92 -17.98
C GLY A 31 14.79 -4.57 -18.60
N VAL A 32 13.77 -5.33 -18.21
CA VAL A 32 12.44 -5.29 -18.84
C VAL A 32 11.63 -4.06 -18.42
N VAL A 33 11.88 -3.54 -17.21
CA VAL A 33 11.26 -2.32 -16.68
C VAL A 33 12.33 -1.22 -16.60
N PRO A 34 12.31 -0.22 -17.50
CA PRO A 34 13.35 0.81 -17.55
C PRO A 34 13.34 1.65 -16.27
N SER A 35 14.53 2.05 -15.82
CA SER A 35 14.70 3.08 -14.80
C SER A 35 14.43 4.49 -15.35
N ALA A 36 14.12 5.44 -14.47
CA ALA A 36 14.05 6.84 -14.83
C ALA A 36 15.45 7.37 -15.19
N ARG A 37 15.57 8.05 -16.34
CA ARG A 37 16.87 8.50 -16.89
C ARG A 37 17.55 9.55 -16.03
N THR A 38 16.78 10.52 -15.53
CA THR A 38 17.31 11.67 -14.81
C THR A 38 17.14 11.52 -13.30
N PRO A 39 18.10 12.00 -12.49
CA PRO A 39 17.95 12.05 -11.03
C PRO A 39 16.70 12.83 -10.58
N GLY A 40 16.35 13.92 -11.27
CA GLY A 40 15.11 14.66 -11.05
C GLY A 40 13.89 13.74 -11.14
N GLN A 41 13.71 13.05 -12.27
CA GLN A 41 12.59 12.13 -12.45
C GLN A 41 12.52 11.05 -11.37
N ARG A 42 13.67 10.53 -10.89
CA ARG A 42 13.70 9.56 -9.77
C ARG A 42 13.22 10.18 -8.45
N ARG A 43 13.64 11.41 -8.13
CA ARG A 43 13.12 12.17 -6.98
C ARG A 43 11.62 12.42 -7.08
N PHE A 44 11.13 12.79 -8.27
CA PHE A 44 9.71 13.00 -8.50
C PHE A 44 8.92 11.70 -8.29
N GLU A 45 9.39 10.59 -8.86
CA GLU A 45 8.77 9.27 -8.68
C GLU A 45 8.81 8.79 -7.22
N ALA A 46 9.88 9.06 -6.49
CA ALA A 46 9.94 8.77 -5.05
C ALA A 46 8.85 9.53 -4.27
N ALA A 47 8.62 10.81 -4.60
CA ALA A 47 7.55 11.59 -3.99
C ALA A 47 6.15 11.06 -4.35
N LEU A 48 5.96 10.59 -5.60
CA LEU A 48 4.72 9.91 -6.02
C LEU A 48 4.48 8.61 -5.22
N LEU A 49 5.51 7.80 -4.98
CA LEU A 49 5.39 6.60 -4.15
C LEU A 49 5.03 6.95 -2.71
N ALA A 50 5.67 7.97 -2.13
CA ALA A 50 5.36 8.41 -0.77
C ALA A 50 3.89 8.86 -0.64
N ALA A 51 3.37 9.60 -1.62
CA ALA A 51 1.96 9.97 -1.67
C ALA A 51 1.06 8.74 -1.82
N ALA A 52 1.40 7.80 -2.70
CA ALA A 52 0.65 6.56 -2.87
C ALA A 52 0.60 5.73 -1.58
N ASN A 53 1.70 5.63 -0.82
CA ASN A 53 1.74 4.95 0.48
C ASN A 53 0.81 5.63 1.49
N ARG A 54 0.83 6.97 1.59
CA ARG A 54 -0.10 7.72 2.45
C ARG A 54 -1.56 7.50 2.06
N THR A 55 -1.86 7.48 0.76
CA THR A 55 -3.19 7.17 0.22
C THR A 55 -3.62 5.76 0.61
N MET A 56 -2.78 4.74 0.38
CA MET A 56 -3.06 3.35 0.73
C MET A 56 -3.29 3.18 2.25
N ALA A 57 -2.48 3.84 3.08
CA ALA A 57 -2.66 3.84 4.51
C ALA A 57 -3.99 4.52 4.93
N GLY A 58 -4.36 5.64 4.28
CA GLY A 58 -5.64 6.31 4.49
C GLY A 58 -6.84 5.44 4.11
N MET A 59 -6.77 4.77 2.95
CA MET A 59 -7.78 3.80 2.48
C MET A 59 -7.95 2.66 3.49
N ARG A 60 -6.85 2.10 3.99
CA ARG A 60 -6.86 1.05 5.02
C ARG A 60 -7.56 1.53 6.30
N ARG A 61 -7.20 2.72 6.79
CA ARG A 61 -7.77 3.30 8.02
C ARG A 61 -9.28 3.53 7.92
N ARG A 62 -9.77 3.89 6.73
CA ARG A 62 -11.21 4.14 6.48
C ARG A 62 -12.00 2.91 6.06
N GLY A 63 -11.37 1.73 5.97
CA GLY A 63 -12.04 0.51 5.49
C GLY A 63 -12.54 0.65 4.06
N HIS A 64 -11.75 1.29 3.18
CA HIS A 64 -12.14 1.56 1.80
C HIS A 64 -12.48 0.26 1.05
N PRO A 65 -13.52 0.24 0.19
CA PRO A 65 -13.98 -0.99 -0.49
C PRO A 65 -12.96 -1.57 -1.48
N LEU A 66 -12.09 -0.71 -2.04
CA LEU A 66 -10.92 -1.20 -2.76
C LEU A 66 -9.81 -1.61 -1.80
N ARG A 67 -9.17 -2.72 -2.13
CA ARG A 67 -7.86 -3.07 -1.60
C ARG A 67 -6.86 -1.93 -1.85
N PRO A 68 -6.16 -1.42 -0.83
CA PRO A 68 -5.14 -0.40 -0.99
C PRO A 68 -4.13 -0.68 -2.12
N THR A 69 -3.68 -1.93 -2.29
CA THR A 69 -2.73 -2.30 -3.37
C THR A 69 -3.30 -2.20 -4.79
N SER A 70 -4.62 -2.06 -4.92
CA SER A 70 -5.30 -1.83 -6.19
C SER A 70 -5.39 -0.35 -6.56
N LEU A 71 -4.88 0.55 -5.72
CA LEU A 71 -4.77 1.99 -6.00
C LEU A 71 -4.21 2.24 -7.40
N VAL A 72 -3.07 1.60 -7.73
CA VAL A 72 -2.43 1.67 -9.05
C VAL A 72 -2.56 0.33 -9.75
N SER A 73 -3.57 0.21 -10.60
CA SER A 73 -3.83 -1.02 -11.37
C SER A 73 -2.76 -1.33 -12.43
N ARG A 74 -2.08 -0.28 -12.93
CA ARG A 74 -1.08 -0.36 -13.99
C ARG A 74 -0.10 0.79 -13.91
N VAL A 75 1.15 0.49 -14.20
CA VAL A 75 2.24 1.42 -14.39
C VAL A 75 2.74 1.27 -15.83
N ARG A 76 2.88 2.37 -16.56
CA ARG A 76 3.47 2.42 -17.89
C ARG A 76 4.83 3.10 -17.76
N PRO A 77 5.90 2.33 -17.52
CA PRO A 77 7.23 2.89 -17.41
C PRO A 77 7.72 3.31 -18.79
N ASP A 78 7.84 4.62 -18.98
CA ASP A 78 8.65 5.21 -20.06
C ASP A 78 9.90 5.83 -19.42
N ALA A 79 10.95 6.00 -20.22
CA ALA A 79 12.21 6.55 -19.76
C ALA A 79 12.13 8.06 -19.48
N LYS A 80 11.16 8.76 -20.08
CA LYS A 80 10.91 10.20 -19.92
C LYS A 80 9.70 10.50 -19.04
N VAL A 81 8.60 9.76 -19.18
CA VAL A 81 7.32 10.08 -18.49
C VAL A 81 6.65 8.83 -17.91
N LEU A 82 6.45 8.80 -16.60
CA LEU A 82 5.77 7.68 -15.96
C LEU A 82 4.25 7.77 -16.17
N GLY A 83 3.62 6.73 -16.72
CA GLY A 83 2.15 6.62 -16.75
C GLY A 83 1.63 5.79 -15.58
N LEU A 84 0.59 6.25 -14.89
CA LEU A 84 -0.08 5.53 -13.81
C LEU A 84 -1.56 5.40 -14.14
N ARG A 85 -2.14 4.20 -14.04
CA ARG A 85 -3.59 4.00 -14.09
C ARG A 85 -4.11 3.79 -12.67
N VAL A 86 -4.68 4.84 -12.13
CA VAL A 86 -5.24 4.88 -10.77
C VAL A 86 -6.70 4.41 -10.83
N HIS A 87 -7.16 3.67 -9.83
CA HIS A 87 -8.57 3.30 -9.75
C HIS A 87 -9.44 4.54 -9.47
N ASP A 88 -10.58 4.67 -10.14
CA ASP A 88 -11.40 5.90 -10.12
C ASP A 88 -11.87 6.30 -8.71
N THR A 89 -12.24 5.31 -7.89
CA THR A 89 -12.67 5.51 -6.51
C THR A 89 -11.56 5.92 -5.54
N ALA A 90 -10.28 5.70 -5.89
CA ALA A 90 -9.14 6.12 -5.08
C ALA A 90 -8.39 7.34 -5.66
N LEU A 91 -8.86 7.87 -6.79
CA LEU A 91 -8.20 8.96 -7.49
C LEU A 91 -8.20 10.25 -6.65
N ASP A 92 -9.32 10.59 -6.02
CA ASP A 92 -9.42 11.83 -5.25
C ASP A 92 -8.55 11.76 -3.99
N ASP A 93 -8.51 10.60 -3.33
CA ASP A 93 -7.61 10.34 -2.20
C ASP A 93 -6.12 10.44 -2.59
N LEU A 94 -5.76 9.99 -3.80
CA LEU A 94 -4.39 10.14 -4.30
C LEU A 94 -4.07 11.59 -4.63
N LEU A 95 -4.99 12.30 -5.31
CA LEU A 95 -4.80 13.70 -5.66
C LEU A 95 -4.68 14.57 -4.40
N ALA A 96 -5.48 14.32 -3.37
CA ALA A 96 -5.38 15.00 -2.08
C ALA A 96 -4.02 14.81 -1.40
N GLN A 97 -3.35 13.67 -1.62
CA GLN A 97 -2.00 13.39 -1.08
C GLN A 97 -0.86 13.90 -1.96
N LEU A 98 -1.14 14.19 -3.24
CA LEU A 98 -0.17 14.65 -4.24
C LEU A 98 -0.12 16.17 -4.36
N LEU A 99 -1.28 16.83 -4.39
CA LEU A 99 -1.37 18.25 -4.66
C LEU A 99 -0.71 19.05 -3.52
N PRO A 100 0.09 20.07 -3.84
CA PRO A 100 0.72 20.89 -2.82
C PRO A 100 -0.35 21.67 -2.06
N VAL A 101 -0.35 21.57 -0.74
CA VAL A 101 -1.24 22.31 0.15
C VAL A 101 -0.41 23.02 1.20
N ALA A 102 -0.65 24.31 1.38
CA ALA A 102 -0.04 25.05 2.45
C ALA A 102 -0.68 24.70 3.81
N ALA A 103 0.12 24.23 4.75
CA ALA A 103 -0.27 23.96 6.13
C ALA A 103 0.68 24.73 7.06
N GLY A 104 0.28 25.96 7.42
CA GLY A 104 1.14 26.87 8.18
C GLY A 104 2.38 27.31 7.39
N ASP A 105 3.55 27.05 7.96
CA ASP A 105 4.87 27.30 7.37
C ASP A 105 5.38 26.14 6.48
N ARG A 106 4.62 25.05 6.40
CA ARG A 106 4.98 23.85 5.64
C ARG A 106 4.08 23.66 4.43
N VAL A 107 4.56 22.89 3.47
CA VAL A 107 3.79 22.40 2.32
C VAL A 107 3.65 20.90 2.43
N ASP A 108 2.41 20.42 2.49
CA ASP A 108 2.07 19.02 2.32
C ASP A 108 1.92 18.69 0.82
N GLY A 109 2.06 17.41 0.47
CA GLY A 109 1.99 16.96 -0.92
C GLY A 109 3.35 16.95 -1.62
N VAL A 110 3.35 17.13 -2.95
CA VAL A 110 4.58 17.16 -3.76
C VAL A 110 4.91 18.62 -4.10
N PRO A 111 5.99 19.20 -3.54
CA PRO A 111 6.37 20.59 -3.79
C PRO A 111 6.66 20.85 -5.28
N GLY A 112 6.12 21.95 -5.80
CA GLY A 112 6.25 22.36 -7.19
C GLY A 112 5.39 21.56 -8.16
N LEU A 113 4.53 20.66 -7.68
CA LEU A 113 3.64 19.89 -8.55
C LEU A 113 2.54 20.78 -9.13
N ARG A 114 2.36 20.68 -10.45
CA ARG A 114 1.35 21.38 -11.23
C ARG A 114 0.57 20.38 -12.09
N VAL A 115 -0.71 20.68 -12.27
CA VAL A 115 -1.65 19.79 -12.97
C VAL A 115 -2.07 20.39 -14.31
N HIS A 116 -2.02 19.59 -15.36
CA HIS A 116 -2.42 20.01 -16.70
C HIS A 116 -3.43 19.00 -17.26
N PRO A 117 -4.74 19.27 -17.16
CA PRO A 117 -5.77 18.37 -17.68
C PRO A 117 -5.68 18.26 -19.20
N ARG A 118 -5.60 17.04 -19.71
CA ARG A 118 -5.68 16.72 -21.15
C ARG A 118 -7.03 16.07 -21.46
N ARG A 119 -7.21 15.63 -22.71
CA ARG A 119 -8.47 15.03 -23.16
C ARG A 119 -8.79 13.74 -22.40
N ASP A 120 -7.80 12.86 -22.23
CA ASP A 120 -7.94 11.49 -21.73
C ASP A 120 -6.98 11.13 -20.58
N HIS A 121 -6.23 12.12 -20.07
CA HIS A 121 -5.31 11.96 -18.96
C HIS A 121 -5.08 13.29 -18.23
N LEU A 122 -4.48 13.21 -17.04
CA LEU A 122 -3.99 14.36 -16.28
C LEU A 122 -2.46 14.32 -16.27
N ASP A 123 -1.80 15.33 -16.84
CA ASP A 123 -0.36 15.49 -16.72
C ASP A 123 -0.04 16.10 -15.34
N LEU A 124 0.89 15.47 -14.62
CA LEU A 124 1.47 15.93 -13.35
C LEU A 124 2.90 16.36 -13.64
N ARG A 125 3.24 17.62 -13.39
CA ARG A 125 4.55 18.19 -13.71
C ARG A 125 5.16 18.86 -12.49
N SER A 126 6.44 18.64 -12.26
CA SER A 126 7.24 19.38 -11.29
C SER A 126 8.58 19.77 -11.93
N PRO A 127 9.38 20.63 -11.29
CA PRO A 127 10.75 20.91 -11.75
C PRO A 127 11.62 19.66 -11.87
N ASP A 128 11.28 18.60 -11.13
CA ASP A 128 12.04 17.36 -11.10
C ASP A 128 11.59 16.35 -12.16
N GLY A 129 10.32 16.34 -12.55
CA GLY A 129 9.83 15.30 -13.45
C GLY A 129 8.38 15.45 -13.90
N GLU A 130 7.95 14.47 -14.70
CA GLU A 130 6.59 14.40 -15.24
C GLU A 130 6.00 12.99 -15.09
N ALA A 131 4.72 12.93 -14.78
CA ALA A 131 3.92 11.71 -14.77
C ALA A 131 2.53 11.97 -15.36
N ARG A 132 1.85 10.89 -15.77
CA ARG A 132 0.51 10.95 -16.35
C ARG A 132 -0.43 10.04 -15.58
N LEU A 133 -1.54 10.59 -15.10
CA LEU A 133 -2.66 9.78 -14.60
C LEU A 133 -3.55 9.41 -15.80
N LEU A 134 -3.42 8.17 -16.25
CA LEU A 134 -4.09 7.63 -17.44
C LEU A 134 -5.57 7.39 -17.17
N GLY A 135 -6.45 7.84 -18.07
CA GLY A 135 -7.90 7.68 -17.94
C GLY A 135 -8.58 8.78 -17.12
N VAL A 136 -7.82 9.72 -16.56
CA VAL A 136 -8.38 10.90 -15.88
C VAL A 136 -8.76 11.94 -16.93
N THR A 137 -10.03 11.92 -17.36
CA THR A 137 -10.54 12.88 -18.34
C THR A 137 -10.65 14.28 -17.74
N ARG A 138 -10.71 15.30 -18.61
CA ARG A 138 -10.97 16.69 -18.18
C ARG A 138 -12.26 16.83 -17.37
N GLU A 139 -13.28 16.05 -17.68
CA GLU A 139 -14.53 16.03 -16.92
C GLU A 139 -14.35 15.43 -15.53
N ARG A 140 -13.68 14.28 -15.43
CA ARG A 140 -13.36 13.64 -14.14
C ARG A 140 -12.54 14.56 -13.24
N TRP A 141 -11.56 15.27 -13.82
CA TRP A 141 -10.78 16.28 -13.11
C TRP A 141 -11.66 17.42 -12.59
N ARG A 142 -12.51 18.03 -13.45
CA ARG A 142 -13.41 19.11 -13.01
C ARG A 142 -14.33 18.69 -11.87
N ARG A 143 -14.84 17.44 -11.89
CA ARG A 143 -15.64 16.88 -10.80
C ARG A 143 -14.86 16.81 -9.50
N ALA A 144 -13.61 16.34 -9.56
CA ALA A 144 -12.72 16.24 -8.39
C ALA A 144 -12.43 17.62 -7.77
N VAL A 145 -12.23 18.65 -8.60
CA VAL A 145 -12.08 20.03 -8.15
C VAL A 145 -13.35 20.53 -7.47
N ALA A 146 -14.52 20.26 -8.07
CA ALA A 146 -15.80 20.68 -7.51
C ALA A 146 -16.13 20.02 -6.16
N THR A 147 -15.55 18.85 -5.86
CA THR A 147 -15.68 18.16 -4.56
C THR A 147 -14.69 18.65 -3.49
N GLY A 148 -13.89 19.69 -3.79
CA GLY A 148 -13.02 20.33 -2.80
C GLY A 148 -11.57 19.86 -2.81
N LEU A 149 -11.04 19.36 -3.94
CA LEU A 149 -9.60 19.11 -4.04
C LEU A 149 -8.80 20.42 -3.84
N PRO A 150 -7.69 20.39 -3.08
CA PRO A 150 -6.89 21.57 -2.78
C PRO A 150 -5.99 21.94 -3.97
N VAL A 151 -6.56 22.61 -4.96
CA VAL A 151 -5.90 22.90 -6.25
C VAL A 151 -5.21 24.25 -6.32
N GLU A 152 -5.32 25.09 -5.29
CA GLU A 152 -4.89 26.48 -5.33
C GLU A 152 -3.43 26.63 -5.78
N LEU A 153 -2.50 25.97 -5.10
CA LEU A 153 -1.08 25.98 -5.46
C LEU A 153 -0.79 25.21 -6.76
N ALA A 154 -1.54 24.14 -7.04
CA ALA A 154 -1.32 23.29 -8.20
C ALA A 154 -1.68 23.97 -9.55
N LEU A 155 -2.46 25.05 -9.51
CA LEU A 155 -2.89 25.83 -10.67
C LEU A 155 -2.12 27.14 -10.85
N THR A 156 -1.21 27.50 -9.93
CA THR A 156 -0.37 28.70 -10.09
C THR A 156 0.78 28.44 -11.07
N GLY A 157 1.20 29.49 -11.79
CA GLY A 157 2.31 29.41 -12.74
C GLY A 157 3.71 29.44 -12.11
N GLY A 158 3.83 29.86 -10.85
CA GLY A 158 5.11 30.02 -10.14
C GLY A 158 5.22 29.14 -8.90
N LEU A 159 6.45 28.93 -8.41
CA LEU A 159 6.73 28.20 -7.17
C LEU A 159 6.42 29.09 -5.96
N ASP A 160 5.60 28.60 -5.02
CA ASP A 160 5.40 29.27 -3.73
C ASP A 160 6.71 29.20 -2.92
N PRO A 161 7.14 30.27 -2.24
CA PRO A 161 8.37 30.25 -1.44
C PRO A 161 8.45 29.10 -0.43
N ARG A 162 7.31 28.64 0.10
CA ARG A 162 7.23 27.51 1.04
C ARG A 162 7.50 26.16 0.36
N GLU A 163 7.29 26.06 -0.96
CA GLU A 163 7.63 24.87 -1.75
C GLU A 163 9.16 24.71 -1.96
N ALA A 164 9.97 25.72 -1.60
CA ALA A 164 11.44 25.68 -1.68
C ALA A 164 12.10 24.99 -0.47
N ALA A 165 11.32 24.53 0.51
CA ALA A 165 11.85 23.89 1.71
C ALA A 165 12.72 22.67 1.38
N PRO A 166 13.78 22.39 2.18
CA PRO A 166 14.62 21.22 2.02
C PRO A 166 13.76 19.95 2.03
N ARG A 167 14.04 19.05 1.09
CA ARG A 167 13.33 17.77 1.02
C ARG A 167 14.01 16.75 1.91
N PRO A 168 13.24 15.82 2.52
CA PRO A 168 13.84 14.73 3.27
C PRO A 168 14.77 13.93 2.37
N ASP A 169 15.86 13.45 2.95
CA ASP A 169 16.73 12.50 2.27
C ASP A 169 15.97 11.17 2.16
N LEU A 170 15.82 10.69 0.94
CA LEU A 170 15.03 9.50 0.61
C LEU A 170 15.89 8.59 -0.27
N PRO A 171 15.74 7.25 -0.17
CA PRO A 171 16.38 6.32 -1.09
C PRO A 171 15.70 6.36 -2.46
N VAL A 172 15.90 7.45 -3.20
CA VAL A 172 15.15 7.84 -4.39
C VAL A 172 15.19 6.80 -5.50
N ASP A 173 16.31 6.11 -5.66
CA ASP A 173 16.48 5.07 -6.68
C ASP A 173 15.64 3.84 -6.35
N LEU A 174 15.60 3.43 -5.08
CA LEU A 174 14.77 2.32 -4.60
C LEU A 174 13.29 2.66 -4.72
N MET A 175 12.88 3.84 -4.26
CA MET A 175 11.48 4.27 -4.30
C MET A 175 10.97 4.43 -5.74
N SER A 176 11.75 5.03 -6.65
CA SER A 176 11.43 5.08 -8.08
C SER A 176 11.32 3.67 -8.68
N GLY A 177 12.27 2.78 -8.33
CA GLY A 177 12.28 1.39 -8.75
C GLY A 177 11.01 0.63 -8.32
N VAL A 178 10.58 0.82 -7.07
CA VAL A 178 9.37 0.22 -6.50
C VAL A 178 8.11 0.77 -7.15
N LEU A 179 7.98 2.09 -7.34
CA LEU A 179 6.82 2.68 -7.99
C LEU A 179 6.60 2.12 -9.40
N ARG A 180 7.69 1.96 -10.16
CA ARG A 180 7.67 1.39 -11.52
C ARG A 180 7.20 -0.07 -11.55
N ARG A 181 7.20 -0.75 -10.39
CA ARG A 181 6.87 -2.16 -10.19
C ARG A 181 5.74 -2.38 -9.18
N LEU A 182 4.98 -1.33 -8.85
CA LEU A 182 3.95 -1.38 -7.81
C LEU A 182 2.90 -2.51 -8.01
N PRO A 183 2.55 -2.91 -9.25
CA PRO A 183 1.68 -4.06 -9.49
C PRO A 183 2.23 -5.43 -9.03
N LEU A 184 3.51 -5.54 -8.66
CA LEU A 184 4.05 -6.76 -8.05
C LEU A 184 3.36 -7.12 -6.74
N TRP A 185 2.76 -6.16 -6.03
CA TRP A 185 2.01 -6.42 -4.80
C TRP A 185 0.52 -6.68 -5.03
N ARG A 186 0.10 -6.95 -6.28
CA ARG A 186 -1.28 -7.33 -6.59
C ARG A 186 -1.70 -8.52 -5.72
N GLY A 187 -2.93 -8.44 -5.20
CA GLY A 187 -3.50 -9.51 -4.37
C GLY A 187 -3.16 -9.39 -2.88
N ALA A 188 -2.16 -8.58 -2.50
CA ALA A 188 -1.99 -8.19 -1.11
C ALA A 188 -3.14 -7.29 -0.67
N ALA A 189 -3.55 -7.44 0.59
CA ALA A 189 -4.62 -6.67 1.20
C ALA A 189 -4.22 -5.18 1.27
N TRP A 190 -3.04 -4.90 1.83
CA TRP A 190 -2.44 -3.58 1.89
C TRP A 190 -0.93 -3.67 1.65
N LEU A 191 -0.32 -2.53 1.31
CA LEU A 191 1.13 -2.32 1.18
C LEU A 191 1.47 -1.03 1.92
N ASP A 192 2.54 -1.07 2.70
CA ASP A 192 3.09 0.07 3.41
C ASP A 192 4.61 0.14 3.15
N GLY A 193 5.18 1.33 3.26
CA GLY A 193 6.60 1.56 2.99
C GLY A 193 7.19 2.58 3.93
N VAL A 194 8.23 2.17 4.65
CA VAL A 194 8.94 2.99 5.65
C VAL A 194 10.39 3.12 5.22
N VAL A 195 10.96 4.31 5.40
CA VAL A 195 12.38 4.56 5.17
C VAL A 195 13.10 4.56 6.51
N VAL A 196 14.11 3.71 6.65
CA VAL A 196 14.95 3.59 7.84
C VAL A 196 16.41 3.80 7.40
N GLY A 197 16.93 5.01 7.60
CA GLY A 197 18.23 5.38 7.02
C GLY A 197 18.19 5.36 5.50
N ASP A 198 19.07 4.56 4.88
CA ASP A 198 19.16 4.34 3.44
C ASP A 198 18.34 3.11 2.95
N VAL A 199 17.67 2.43 3.88
CA VAL A 199 16.87 1.23 3.60
C VAL A 199 15.41 1.60 3.38
N LEU A 200 14.81 1.07 2.31
CA LEU A 200 13.38 1.11 2.08
C LEU A 200 12.76 -0.22 2.50
N GLU A 201 11.99 -0.19 3.59
CA GLU A 201 11.28 -1.35 4.10
C GLU A 201 9.84 -1.36 3.59
N LEU A 202 9.46 -2.44 2.93
CA LEU A 202 8.10 -2.64 2.41
C LEU A 202 7.41 -3.76 3.16
N TYR A 203 6.17 -3.52 3.56
CA TYR A 203 5.36 -4.46 4.34
C TYR A 203 4.00 -4.67 3.70
N TRP A 204 3.50 -5.90 3.70
CA TRP A 204 2.17 -6.20 3.18
C TRP A 204 1.57 -7.45 3.83
N ARG A 205 0.24 -7.58 3.72
CA ARG A 205 -0.49 -8.77 4.18
C ARG A 205 -1.13 -9.51 3.01
N GLY A 206 -1.07 -10.84 3.03
CA GLY A 206 -1.59 -11.67 1.95
C GLY A 206 -0.79 -11.52 0.65
N GLY A 207 -1.36 -11.92 -0.48
CA GLY A 207 -0.72 -11.80 -1.79
C GLY A 207 0.62 -12.55 -1.89
N PRO A 208 1.59 -12.02 -2.66
CA PRO A 208 2.79 -12.74 -3.03
C PRO A 208 3.74 -13.00 -1.85
N PRO A 209 4.51 -14.11 -1.86
CA PRO A 209 5.50 -14.38 -0.82
C PRO A 209 6.65 -13.36 -0.82
N SER A 210 7.18 -13.02 0.36
CA SER A 210 8.31 -12.09 0.49
C SER A 210 9.55 -12.59 -0.22
N ASP A 211 9.85 -13.90 -0.13
CA ASP A 211 11.00 -14.51 -0.81
C ASP A 211 10.91 -14.38 -2.33
N SER A 212 9.71 -14.57 -2.88
CA SER A 212 9.46 -14.41 -4.32
C SER A 212 9.61 -12.96 -4.75
N VAL A 213 9.03 -12.01 -4.01
CA VAL A 213 9.15 -10.57 -4.30
C VAL A 213 10.60 -10.11 -4.20
N ALA A 214 11.34 -10.51 -3.17
CA ALA A 214 12.76 -10.19 -3.01
C ALA A 214 13.59 -10.76 -4.17
N ALA A 215 13.38 -12.02 -4.53
CA ALA A 215 14.06 -12.65 -5.66
C ALA A 215 13.76 -11.92 -6.99
N ILE A 216 12.51 -11.52 -7.23
CA ILE A 216 12.11 -10.76 -8.41
C ILE A 216 12.81 -9.39 -8.42
N LEU A 217 12.76 -8.66 -7.31
CA LEU A 217 13.31 -7.30 -7.21
C LEU A 217 14.85 -7.27 -7.30
N ALA A 218 15.56 -8.28 -6.79
CA ALA A 218 17.02 -8.27 -6.80
C ALA A 218 17.65 -9.05 -7.97
N ARG A 219 16.99 -10.09 -8.50
CA ARG A 219 17.65 -11.10 -9.35
C ARG A 219 16.91 -11.43 -10.65
N SER A 220 15.83 -10.74 -10.97
CA SER A 220 15.10 -10.97 -12.22
C SER A 220 15.35 -9.89 -13.27
N THR A 221 14.94 -10.16 -14.50
CA THR A 221 14.82 -9.15 -15.55
C THR A 221 13.86 -7.99 -15.22
N CYS A 222 13.00 -8.14 -14.20
CA CYS A 222 12.19 -7.08 -13.62
C CYS A 222 12.82 -6.48 -12.35
N GLY A 223 14.09 -6.77 -12.04
CA GLY A 223 14.74 -6.27 -10.83
C GLY A 223 14.91 -4.76 -10.82
N ILE A 224 15.10 -4.19 -9.62
CA ILE A 224 15.53 -2.80 -9.43
C ILE A 224 17.07 -2.78 -9.58
N PRO A 225 17.62 -2.00 -10.52
CA PRO A 225 19.07 -1.97 -10.73
C PRO A 225 19.84 -1.55 -9.48
N ALA A 226 21.01 -2.15 -9.26
CA ALA A 226 21.91 -1.83 -8.15
C ALA A 226 21.21 -1.85 -6.77
N SER A 227 20.33 -2.83 -6.55
CA SER A 227 19.65 -3.02 -5.27
C SER A 227 19.84 -4.43 -4.75
N SER A 228 19.80 -4.55 -3.42
CA SER A 228 19.62 -5.81 -2.72
C SER A 228 18.21 -5.87 -2.15
N ALA A 229 17.68 -7.08 -1.98
CA ALA A 229 16.36 -7.30 -1.39
C ALA A 229 16.43 -8.44 -0.39
N VAL A 230 16.18 -8.13 0.89
CA VAL A 230 16.18 -9.12 1.97
C VAL A 230 14.73 -9.37 2.39
N PRO A 231 14.19 -10.58 2.17
CA PRO A 231 12.85 -10.90 2.62
C PRO A 231 12.83 -11.13 4.13
N TYR A 232 11.74 -10.76 4.77
CA TYR A 232 11.43 -11.17 6.13
C TYR A 232 9.93 -11.45 6.28
N ARG A 233 9.59 -12.11 7.38
CA ARG A 233 8.21 -12.45 7.75
C ARG A 233 8.01 -12.09 9.20
N PHE A 234 6.90 -11.42 9.48
CA PHE A 234 6.46 -11.17 10.85
C PHE A 234 5.45 -12.22 11.28
N ARG A 235 5.11 -12.20 12.57
CA ARG A 235 3.90 -12.85 13.08
C ARG A 235 2.67 -12.28 12.34
N ASN A 236 1.55 -13.01 12.36
CA ASN A 236 0.26 -12.58 11.79
C ASN A 236 0.21 -12.45 10.25
N ALA A 237 0.98 -13.28 9.54
CA ALA A 237 0.97 -13.39 8.08
C ALA A 237 1.37 -12.10 7.32
N VAL A 238 2.08 -11.19 7.99
CA VAL A 238 2.70 -10.04 7.34
C VAL A 238 4.06 -10.42 6.79
N ARG A 239 4.26 -10.00 5.56
CA ARG A 239 5.43 -10.24 4.74
C ARG A 239 6.12 -8.91 4.55
N GLY A 240 7.43 -8.92 4.42
CA GLY A 240 8.15 -7.71 4.07
C GLY A 240 9.44 -7.97 3.34
N VAL A 241 9.97 -6.89 2.79
CA VAL A 241 11.25 -6.86 2.08
C VAL A 241 11.94 -5.56 2.45
N ALA A 242 13.17 -5.65 2.96
CA ALA A 242 14.09 -4.52 3.03
C ALA A 242 14.85 -4.41 1.72
N LEU A 243 14.81 -3.22 1.12
CA LEU A 243 15.58 -2.86 -0.05
C LEU A 243 16.71 -1.91 0.36
N SER A 244 17.92 -2.19 -0.09
CA SER A 244 19.08 -1.29 0.08
C SER A 244 19.84 -1.15 -1.23
N ALA A 245 20.63 -0.09 -1.35
CA ALA A 245 21.56 0.05 -2.46
C ALA A 245 22.61 -1.08 -2.42
N ALA A 246 22.90 -1.66 -3.58
CA ALA A 246 23.94 -2.67 -3.75
C ALA A 246 25.02 -2.16 -4.70
N ASP A 247 26.26 -2.61 -4.51
CA ASP A 247 27.33 -2.32 -5.47
C ASP A 247 26.95 -2.89 -6.85
N PRO A 248 26.82 -2.05 -7.90
CA PRO A 248 26.51 -2.50 -9.25
C PRO A 248 27.49 -3.57 -9.77
N ARG A 249 28.74 -3.55 -9.30
CA ARG A 249 29.79 -4.51 -9.69
C ARG A 249 29.63 -5.86 -9.02
N ALA A 250 28.97 -5.91 -7.86
CA ALA A 250 28.71 -7.14 -7.12
C ALA A 250 27.50 -7.92 -7.68
N VAL A 251 26.67 -7.29 -8.53
CA VAL A 251 25.54 -7.95 -9.17
C VAL A 251 26.04 -8.83 -10.32
N ALA A 252 26.51 -10.03 -9.97
CA ALA A 252 26.76 -11.07 -10.96
C ALA A 252 25.48 -11.32 -11.77
N LYS A 253 25.63 -11.72 -13.03
CA LYS A 253 24.49 -12.09 -13.89
C LYS A 253 23.89 -13.41 -13.37
N VAL A 254 23.03 -13.31 -12.35
CA VAL A 254 22.37 -14.46 -11.73
C VAL A 254 21.34 -15.05 -12.70
N ALA A 255 21.19 -16.37 -12.68
CA ALA A 255 20.12 -17.04 -13.39
C ALA A 255 18.74 -16.51 -12.94
N GLU A 256 17.85 -16.34 -13.91
CA GLU A 256 16.50 -15.83 -13.68
C GLU A 256 15.72 -16.73 -12.68
N PRO A 257 15.12 -16.18 -11.62
CA PRO A 257 14.49 -16.97 -10.56
C PRO A 257 13.09 -17.43 -10.98
N GLU A 258 12.99 -18.43 -11.87
CA GLU A 258 11.70 -18.90 -12.39
C GLU A 258 10.74 -19.41 -11.29
N TRP A 259 11.28 -20.03 -10.23
CA TRP A 259 10.49 -20.45 -9.07
C TRP A 259 9.73 -19.28 -8.42
N ALA A 260 10.34 -18.10 -8.37
CA ALA A 260 9.73 -16.92 -7.76
C ALA A 260 8.54 -16.42 -8.58
N TRP A 261 8.60 -16.54 -9.90
CA TRP A 261 7.49 -16.20 -10.78
C TRP A 261 6.32 -17.19 -10.64
N VAL A 262 6.61 -18.48 -10.49
CA VAL A 262 5.58 -19.51 -10.26
C VAL A 262 4.85 -19.25 -8.94
N ASP A 263 5.59 -19.01 -7.86
CA ASP A 263 5.01 -18.69 -6.54
C ASP A 263 4.20 -17.40 -6.57
N TRP A 264 4.71 -16.37 -7.27
CA TRP A 264 4.03 -15.10 -7.45
C TRP A 264 2.71 -15.29 -8.22
N ASP A 265 2.71 -16.02 -9.34
CA ASP A 265 1.49 -16.28 -10.11
C ASP A 265 0.46 -17.05 -9.26
N ALA A 266 0.89 -18.07 -8.51
CA ALA A 266 0.01 -18.83 -7.65
C ALA A 266 -0.64 -17.96 -6.55
N ALA A 267 0.11 -17.01 -5.99
CA ALA A 267 -0.36 -16.15 -4.91
C ALA A 267 -1.13 -14.90 -5.38
N THR A 268 -0.97 -14.49 -6.65
CA THR A 268 -1.60 -13.29 -7.23
C THR A 268 -2.68 -13.60 -8.26
N ALA A 269 -2.91 -14.87 -8.57
CA ALA A 269 -4.09 -15.33 -9.29
C ALA A 269 -5.35 -14.72 -8.63
N PRO A 270 -6.39 -14.40 -9.42
CA PRO A 270 -7.67 -13.91 -8.89
C PRO A 270 -8.35 -15.02 -8.09
N GLY A 271 -7.84 -15.29 -6.88
CA GLY A 271 -8.49 -16.10 -5.87
C GLY A 271 -9.62 -15.31 -5.20
N PRO A 272 -10.47 -15.98 -4.41
CA PRO A 272 -11.53 -15.29 -3.67
C PRO A 272 -10.89 -14.19 -2.84
N ALA A 273 -11.47 -12.99 -2.93
CA ALA A 273 -11.01 -11.87 -2.14
C ALA A 273 -10.95 -12.30 -0.67
N VAL A 274 -9.75 -12.43 -0.09
CA VAL A 274 -9.58 -12.45 1.36
C VAL A 274 -10.45 -11.34 1.94
N ASP A 275 -11.43 -11.74 2.75
CA ASP A 275 -12.41 -10.87 3.37
C ASP A 275 -11.67 -9.96 4.35
N GLU A 276 -11.31 -8.78 3.87
CA GLU A 276 -10.66 -7.74 4.64
C GLU A 276 -11.74 -7.07 5.47
N ARG A 277 -12.20 -7.76 6.53
CA ARG A 277 -12.96 -7.07 7.57
C ARG A 277 -12.06 -5.95 8.08
N ALA A 278 -12.48 -4.73 7.76
CA ALA A 278 -11.85 -3.50 8.17
C ALA A 278 -11.45 -3.57 9.64
N VAL A 279 -10.36 -2.87 9.98
CA VAL A 279 -9.96 -2.53 11.34
C VAL A 279 -11.23 -2.32 12.16
N ARG A 280 -11.46 -3.19 13.16
CA ARG A 280 -12.62 -3.05 14.05
C ARG A 280 -12.60 -1.61 14.62
N PRO A 281 -13.76 -0.92 14.70
CA PRO A 281 -13.81 0.33 15.43
C PRO A 281 -13.26 0.12 16.83
N VAL A 282 -12.54 1.14 17.35
CA VAL A 282 -11.98 1.12 18.71
C VAL A 282 -13.10 0.70 19.67
N GLN A 283 -12.89 -0.40 20.41
CA GLN A 283 -13.80 -0.69 21.52
C GLN A 283 -13.52 0.35 22.60
N ALA A 284 -14.45 1.28 22.80
CA ALA A 284 -14.36 2.26 23.86
C ALA A 284 -14.18 1.53 25.19
N ARG A 285 -13.00 1.72 25.80
CA ARG A 285 -12.71 1.20 27.13
C ARG A 285 -13.20 2.24 28.14
N PRO A 286 -14.09 1.88 29.07
CA PRO A 286 -14.67 2.84 30.01
C PRO A 286 -13.63 3.47 30.95
N ASP A 287 -12.45 2.87 31.05
CA ASP A 287 -11.33 3.30 31.89
C ASP A 287 -10.26 4.11 31.16
N LEU A 288 -10.43 4.38 29.87
CA LEU A 288 -9.55 5.24 29.09
C LEU A 288 -10.35 6.36 28.40
N PRO A 289 -9.81 7.59 28.32
CA PRO A 289 -10.47 8.67 27.62
C PRO A 289 -10.47 8.39 26.11
N ASP A 290 -11.55 8.77 25.42
CA ASP A 290 -11.67 8.59 23.96
C ASP A 290 -10.87 9.65 23.20
N VAL A 291 -9.55 9.52 23.25
CA VAL A 291 -8.59 10.52 22.72
C VAL A 291 -7.88 10.04 21.46
N TRP A 292 -8.16 8.81 21.02
CA TRP A 292 -7.38 8.16 19.96
C TRP A 292 -7.51 8.83 18.60
N GLU A 293 -8.60 9.55 18.35
CA GLU A 293 -8.84 10.27 17.09
C GLU A 293 -8.31 11.71 17.08
N GLN A 294 -7.81 12.23 18.22
CA GLN A 294 -7.24 13.57 18.27
C GLN A 294 -5.93 13.63 17.46
N HIS A 295 -5.74 14.70 16.69
CA HIS A 295 -4.65 14.80 15.72
C HIS A 295 -3.26 14.53 16.32
N GLU A 296 -2.96 15.11 17.49
CA GLU A 296 -1.67 14.93 18.18
C GLU A 296 -1.46 13.48 18.64
N MET A 297 -2.51 12.83 19.17
CA MET A 297 -2.47 11.41 19.55
C MET A 297 -2.27 10.52 18.33
N ARG A 298 -2.93 10.86 17.21
CA ARG A 298 -2.84 10.12 15.95
C ARG A 298 -1.44 10.20 15.35
N ASP A 299 -0.83 11.38 15.36
CA ASP A 299 0.51 11.59 14.84
C ASP A 299 1.55 10.86 15.70
N ALA A 300 1.42 10.94 17.03
CA ALA A 300 2.28 10.23 17.96
C ALA A 300 2.20 8.70 17.77
N LEU A 301 0.99 8.15 17.64
CA LEU A 301 0.79 6.73 17.36
C LEU A 301 1.40 6.35 16.00
N ALA A 302 1.14 7.12 14.94
CA ALA A 302 1.64 6.84 13.60
C ALA A 302 3.18 6.85 13.53
N LEU A 303 3.83 7.73 14.28
CA LEU A 303 5.29 7.83 14.41
C LEU A 303 5.89 6.88 15.44
N ARG A 304 5.05 6.09 16.13
CA ARG A 304 5.44 5.22 17.27
C ARG A 304 6.16 6.00 18.38
N ASP A 305 5.81 7.26 18.56
CA ASP A 305 6.31 8.12 19.62
C ASP A 305 5.55 7.84 20.93
N ILE A 306 5.95 6.75 21.60
CA ILE A 306 5.31 6.28 22.84
C ILE A 306 5.47 7.29 23.97
N THR A 307 6.57 8.05 23.98
CA THR A 307 6.77 9.14 24.94
C THR A 307 5.65 10.17 24.83
N THR A 308 5.32 10.60 23.60
CA THR A 308 4.23 11.55 23.38
C THR A 308 2.87 10.93 23.68
N VAL A 309 2.63 9.67 23.32
CA VAL A 309 1.38 8.94 23.67
C VAL A 309 1.16 8.92 25.18
N TYR A 310 2.18 8.55 25.97
CA TYR A 310 2.06 8.50 27.43
C TYR A 310 1.85 9.89 28.04
N ARG A 311 2.52 10.92 27.52
CA ARG A 311 2.31 12.30 27.98
C ARG A 311 0.88 12.76 27.74
N LEU A 312 0.33 12.52 26.55
CA LEU A 312 -1.06 12.84 26.22
C LEU A 312 -2.03 12.09 27.12
N LEU A 313 -1.81 10.79 27.38
CA LEU A 313 -2.64 10.02 28.32
C LEU A 313 -2.59 10.57 29.74
N THR A 314 -1.40 10.93 30.24
CA THR A 314 -1.27 11.56 31.58
C THR A 314 -1.93 12.93 31.64
N HIS A 315 -1.89 13.70 30.55
CA HIS A 315 -2.58 14.98 30.44
C HIS A 315 -4.11 14.81 30.49
N HIS A 316 -4.64 13.74 29.91
CA HIS A 316 -6.04 13.36 29.99
C HIS A 316 -6.42 12.58 31.27
N GLY A 317 -5.56 12.59 32.29
CA GLY A 317 -5.88 12.08 33.62
C GLY A 317 -5.63 10.58 33.83
N VAL A 318 -4.94 9.89 32.92
CA VAL A 318 -4.54 8.49 33.11
C VAL A 318 -3.24 8.43 33.93
N PRO A 319 -3.24 7.91 35.16
CA PRO A 319 -2.04 7.90 36.00
C PRO A 319 -1.00 6.88 35.50
N ARG A 320 0.29 7.13 35.78
CA ARG A 320 1.42 6.31 35.29
C ARG A 320 1.32 4.85 35.72
N ASP A 321 0.97 4.61 36.98
CA ASP A 321 0.76 3.25 37.52
C ASP A 321 -0.33 2.50 36.75
N ARG A 322 -1.34 3.23 36.25
CA ARG A 322 -2.39 2.65 35.42
C ARG A 322 -1.88 2.32 34.03
N ILE A 323 -1.06 3.17 33.41
CA ILE A 323 -0.40 2.87 32.12
C ILE A 323 0.47 1.62 32.26
N ALA A 324 1.26 1.51 33.33
CA ALA A 324 2.07 0.34 33.64
C ALA A 324 1.20 -0.94 33.76
N ALA A 325 0.14 -0.88 34.57
CA ALA A 325 -0.79 -1.99 34.76
C ALA A 325 -1.51 -2.41 33.46
N LEU A 326 -1.94 -1.45 32.64
CA LEU A 326 -2.65 -1.71 31.40
C LEU A 326 -1.76 -2.35 30.34
N THR A 327 -0.52 -1.88 30.22
CA THR A 327 0.43 -2.35 29.21
C THR A 327 1.26 -3.56 29.66
N GLY A 328 1.14 -3.97 30.92
CA GLY A 328 1.94 -5.05 31.50
C GLY A 328 3.42 -4.68 31.67
N GLN A 329 3.78 -3.40 31.62
CA GLN A 329 5.15 -2.93 31.79
C GLN A 329 5.45 -2.66 33.28
N PRO A 330 6.70 -2.91 33.73
CA PRO A 330 7.18 -2.40 35.01
C PRO A 330 7.06 -0.87 35.11
N ALA A 331 6.75 -0.35 36.29
CA ALA A 331 6.61 1.10 36.51
C ALA A 331 7.89 1.89 36.13
N HIS A 332 9.07 1.31 36.37
CA HIS A 332 10.35 1.94 36.00
C HIS A 332 10.55 2.07 34.49
N ASP A 333 9.99 1.18 33.67
CA ASP A 333 10.06 1.27 32.21
C ASP A 333 9.16 2.38 31.68
N VAL A 334 7.97 2.55 32.28
CA VAL A 334 7.07 3.67 31.96
C VAL A 334 7.73 5.02 32.25
N ASP A 335 8.42 5.15 33.39
CA ASP A 335 9.16 6.37 33.72
C ASP A 335 10.35 6.63 32.79
N GLN A 336 11.06 5.58 32.33
CA GLN A 336 12.10 5.72 31.31
C GLN A 336 11.55 6.20 29.97
N VAL A 337 10.43 5.64 29.52
CA VAL A 337 9.77 6.07 28.27
C VAL A 337 9.30 7.53 28.37
N LEU A 338 8.74 7.94 29.51
CA LEU A 338 8.36 9.34 29.75
C LEU A 338 9.56 10.30 29.77
N SER A 339 10.73 9.80 30.20
CA SER A 339 12.00 10.52 30.20
C SER A 339 12.66 10.59 28.81
N GLY A 340 12.11 9.91 27.80
CA GLY A 340 12.52 9.99 26.40
C GLY A 340 13.21 8.74 25.85
N THR A 341 13.25 7.63 26.59
CA THR A 341 13.72 6.35 26.07
C THR A 341 12.78 5.85 24.97
N LYS A 342 13.33 5.59 23.77
CA LYS A 342 12.55 5.08 22.64
C LYS A 342 12.20 3.60 22.81
N VAL A 343 10.98 3.25 22.43
CA VAL A 343 10.51 1.86 22.38
C VAL A 343 10.58 1.37 20.94
N GLU A 344 11.56 0.51 20.63
CA GLU A 344 11.76 0.00 19.26
C GLU A 344 11.26 -1.44 19.08
N SER A 345 11.13 -2.19 20.18
CA SER A 345 10.70 -3.59 20.14
C SER A 345 9.26 -3.71 19.66
N TYR A 346 9.05 -4.44 18.56
CA TYR A 346 7.72 -4.73 18.02
C TYR A 346 6.82 -5.45 19.04
N ASP A 347 7.37 -6.39 19.82
CA ASP A 347 6.62 -7.12 20.84
C ASP A 347 6.15 -6.17 21.95
N THR A 348 7.00 -5.22 22.38
CA THR A 348 6.64 -4.19 23.37
C THR A 348 5.59 -3.23 22.81
N LEU A 349 5.76 -2.77 21.57
CA LEU A 349 4.79 -1.89 20.90
C LEU A 349 3.42 -2.56 20.74
N THR A 350 3.40 -3.86 20.46
CA THR A 350 2.18 -4.67 20.37
C THR A 350 1.50 -4.79 21.73
N ALA A 351 2.26 -5.13 22.78
CA ALA A 351 1.74 -5.21 24.15
C ALA A 351 1.19 -3.85 24.64
N ILE A 352 1.83 -2.74 24.28
CA ILE A 352 1.35 -1.39 24.57
C ILE A 352 0.01 -1.13 23.88
N ALA A 353 -0.07 -1.41 22.57
CA ALA A 353 -1.29 -1.19 21.80
C ALA A 353 -2.47 -2.03 22.34
N GLU A 354 -2.23 -3.32 22.59
CA GLU A 354 -3.21 -4.25 23.17
C GLU A 354 -3.64 -3.81 24.57
N GLY A 355 -2.66 -3.44 25.41
CA GLY A 355 -2.87 -3.00 26.77
C GLY A 355 -3.69 -1.72 26.89
N LEU A 356 -3.46 -0.76 25.99
CA LEU A 356 -4.21 0.49 25.91
C LEU A 356 -5.50 0.39 25.09
N GLY A 357 -5.77 -0.75 24.45
CA GLY A 357 -6.92 -0.89 23.55
C GLY A 357 -6.82 -0.03 22.29
N VAL A 358 -5.61 0.39 21.92
CA VAL A 358 -5.34 1.14 20.69
C VAL A 358 -5.39 0.15 19.53
N PRO A 359 -6.16 0.42 18.45
CA PRO A 359 -6.09 -0.42 17.26
C PRO A 359 -4.65 -0.46 16.79
N LEU A 360 -4.08 -1.65 16.70
CA LEU A 360 -2.69 -1.86 16.26
C LEU A 360 -2.37 -1.06 14.99
N GLY A 361 -3.35 -0.83 14.11
CA GLY A 361 -3.22 -0.10 12.85
C GLY A 361 -2.89 1.38 13.01
N TYR A 362 -3.16 1.94 14.18
CA TYR A 362 -2.86 3.33 14.51
C TYR A 362 -1.36 3.52 14.74
N MET A 363 -0.69 2.46 15.20
CA MET A 363 0.77 2.39 15.39
C MET A 363 1.51 1.76 14.19
N GLY A 364 0.79 1.49 13.10
CA GLY A 364 1.32 0.72 11.97
C GLY A 364 1.63 -0.75 12.34
N LEU A 365 0.98 -1.28 13.39
CA LEU A 365 1.12 -2.66 13.89
C LEU A 365 -0.07 -3.57 13.50
N ALA A 366 -1.16 -3.04 12.92
CA ALA A 366 -2.35 -3.87 12.64
C ALA A 366 -2.03 -4.95 11.64
N HIS A 367 -2.12 -6.18 12.14
CA HIS A 367 -2.04 -7.41 11.39
C HIS A 367 -3.25 -8.27 11.81
N ASN A 368 -4.47 -7.90 11.39
CA ASN A 368 -5.83 -8.41 11.74
C ASN A 368 -5.97 -9.39 12.93
N GLU A 369 -6.84 -9.01 13.88
CA GLU A 369 -7.42 -9.93 14.85
C GLU A 369 -8.33 -10.99 14.19
N ALA A 370 -8.27 -12.18 14.78
CA ALA A 370 -9.09 -13.37 14.63
C ALA A 370 -10.37 -13.29 13.76
N THR A 371 -10.47 -14.24 12.82
CA THR A 371 -11.76 -14.73 12.31
C THR A 371 -12.55 -15.27 13.51
N PRO A 372 -13.68 -14.68 13.93
CA PRO A 372 -14.58 -15.40 14.83
C PRO A 372 -15.00 -16.70 14.13
N PRO A 373 -15.20 -17.82 14.84
CA PRO A 373 -15.77 -19.00 14.20
C PRO A 373 -17.05 -18.56 13.49
N SER A 374 -17.10 -18.76 12.17
CA SER A 374 -18.34 -18.59 11.43
C SER A 374 -19.39 -19.40 12.19
N PRO A 375 -20.61 -18.89 12.43
CA PRO A 375 -21.71 -19.77 12.79
C PRO A 375 -21.70 -20.89 11.75
N THR A 376 -21.60 -22.13 12.22
CA THR A 376 -21.58 -23.31 11.37
C THR A 376 -22.86 -23.30 10.57
N CYS A 377 -22.73 -23.03 9.27
CA CYS A 377 -23.83 -23.24 8.35
C CYS A 377 -24.07 -24.75 8.26
N ASP A 378 -25.31 -25.20 8.41
CA ASP A 378 -25.70 -26.61 8.20
C ASP A 378 -25.41 -27.11 6.77
N CYS A 379 -24.96 -26.23 5.87
CA CYS A 379 -24.42 -26.62 4.58
C CYS A 379 -23.05 -27.31 4.65
N ALA A 380 -22.30 -27.16 5.75
CA ALA A 380 -21.00 -27.81 5.93
C ALA A 380 -21.13 -29.34 6.07
N THR A 381 -22.26 -29.83 6.59
CA THR A 381 -22.56 -31.25 6.80
C THR A 381 -23.20 -31.93 5.59
N LEU A 382 -23.38 -31.21 4.46
CA LEU A 382 -23.85 -31.83 3.23
C LEU A 382 -22.83 -32.86 2.72
N ASP A 383 -23.35 -34.01 2.30
CA ASP A 383 -22.56 -35.06 1.64
C ASP A 383 -21.84 -34.49 0.41
N GLU A 384 -20.58 -34.90 0.22
CA GLU A 384 -19.69 -34.38 -0.84
C GLU A 384 -20.26 -34.63 -2.24
N ARG A 385 -21.04 -35.69 -2.43
CA ARG A 385 -21.74 -35.96 -3.69
C ARG A 385 -22.78 -34.87 -4.00
N THR A 386 -23.51 -34.44 -2.98
CA THR A 386 -24.51 -33.37 -3.09
C THR A 386 -23.86 -32.00 -3.38
N LYS A 387 -22.70 -31.73 -2.76
CA LYS A 387 -21.91 -30.52 -3.05
C LYS A 387 -21.43 -30.53 -4.50
N ARG A 388 -20.91 -31.67 -4.98
CA ARG A 388 -20.40 -31.82 -6.34
C ARG A 388 -21.48 -31.70 -7.40
N ASP A 389 -22.63 -32.35 -7.21
CA ASP A 389 -23.75 -32.29 -8.17
C ASP A 389 -24.32 -30.87 -8.28
N ARG A 390 -24.39 -30.13 -7.16
CA ARG A 390 -24.82 -28.72 -7.15
C ARG A 390 -23.81 -27.79 -7.83
N PHE A 391 -22.51 -28.04 -7.64
CA PHE A 391 -21.45 -27.30 -8.33
C PHE A 391 -21.51 -27.53 -9.85
N LEU A 392 -21.65 -28.77 -10.29
CA LEU A 392 -21.74 -29.12 -11.72
C LEU A 392 -23.00 -28.54 -12.37
N ALA A 393 -24.14 -28.57 -11.68
CA ALA A 393 -25.38 -27.96 -12.15
C ALA A 393 -25.22 -26.43 -12.34
N HIS A 394 -24.52 -25.75 -11.42
CA HIS A 394 -24.25 -24.31 -11.55
C HIS A 394 -23.27 -24.01 -12.69
N ALA A 395 -22.19 -24.77 -12.82
CA ALA A 395 -21.22 -24.62 -13.91
C ALA A 395 -21.87 -24.80 -15.29
N ALA A 396 -22.81 -25.76 -15.42
CA ALA A 396 -23.63 -25.93 -16.62
C ALA A 396 -24.47 -24.68 -16.90
N LEU A 397 -25.13 -24.12 -15.88
CA LEU A 397 -25.99 -22.94 -15.99
C LEU A 397 -25.25 -21.66 -16.41
N VAL A 398 -24.03 -21.47 -15.89
CA VAL A 398 -23.15 -20.35 -16.27
C VAL A 398 -22.70 -20.50 -17.73
N THR A 399 -22.41 -21.72 -18.17
CA THR A 399 -21.96 -22.00 -19.54
C THR A 399 -23.03 -21.71 -20.59
N VAL A 400 -24.32 -21.88 -20.25
CA VAL A 400 -25.45 -21.52 -21.14
C VAL A 400 -25.92 -20.07 -21.01
N GLY A 401 -25.18 -19.22 -20.28
CA GLY A 401 -25.45 -17.78 -20.22
C GLY A 401 -26.59 -17.36 -19.28
N GLY A 402 -26.96 -18.20 -18.31
CA GLY A 402 -27.95 -17.83 -17.28
C GLY A 402 -27.40 -16.75 -16.35
N THR A 403 -28.03 -15.56 -16.33
CA THR A 403 -27.65 -14.49 -15.39
C THR A 403 -28.34 -14.68 -14.04
N THR A 404 -27.51 -14.82 -13.00
CA THR A 404 -27.83 -14.66 -11.57
C THR A 404 -28.98 -15.50 -11.01
N SER A 405 -28.68 -16.73 -10.57
CA SER A 405 -29.32 -17.24 -9.36
C SER A 405 -28.40 -16.97 -8.18
N THR A 406 -28.92 -16.28 -7.17
CA THR A 406 -28.22 -16.02 -5.91
C THR A 406 -27.86 -17.35 -5.26
N TRP A 407 -26.58 -17.53 -4.90
CA TRP A 407 -26.15 -18.61 -4.02
C TRP A 407 -26.70 -18.33 -2.63
N SER A 408 -27.88 -18.87 -2.31
CA SER A 408 -28.41 -18.85 -0.95
C SER A 408 -28.55 -20.28 -0.44
N CYS A 409 -27.89 -20.55 0.68
CA CYS A 409 -28.27 -21.66 1.52
C CYS A 409 -29.69 -21.36 2.04
N ARG A 410 -30.66 -22.25 1.81
CA ARG A 410 -32.06 -22.05 2.24
C ARG A 410 -32.28 -22.31 3.74
N ALA A 411 -31.23 -22.62 4.50
CA ALA A 411 -31.35 -22.78 5.95
C ALA A 411 -31.67 -21.41 6.59
N GLU A 412 -32.67 -21.37 7.48
CA GLU A 412 -33.10 -20.14 8.18
C GLU A 412 -31.97 -19.45 8.95
N SER A 413 -30.93 -20.19 9.32
CA SER A 413 -29.71 -19.71 9.99
C SER A 413 -28.70 -19.03 9.07
N CYS A 414 -28.87 -19.08 7.75
CA CYS A 414 -27.85 -18.67 6.78
C CYS A 414 -28.22 -17.35 6.07
N ARG A 415 -27.89 -16.20 6.68
CA ARG A 415 -28.04 -14.87 6.04
C ARG A 415 -26.82 -14.46 5.20
N SER A 416 -26.18 -15.39 4.50
CA SER A 416 -25.15 -15.04 3.53
C SER A 416 -25.79 -14.85 2.15
N THR A 417 -26.43 -13.71 1.93
CA THR A 417 -26.58 -13.21 0.56
C THR A 417 -25.22 -12.61 0.17
N ARG A 418 -24.41 -13.39 -0.55
CA ARG A 418 -23.23 -12.85 -1.23
C ARG A 418 -23.63 -12.43 -2.64
N PRO A 419 -23.60 -11.13 -3.00
CA PRO A 419 -23.47 -10.72 -4.39
C PRO A 419 -22.05 -11.05 -4.86
N LEU A 420 -21.92 -11.48 -6.12
CA LEU A 420 -20.63 -11.69 -6.78
C LEU A 420 -19.88 -10.38 -7.02
#